data_AF-A0A7V3RS42-F1
#
_entry.id   AF-A0A7V3RS42-F1
#
_cell.length_a   1.000
_cell.length_b   1.000
_cell.length_c   1.000
_cell.angle_alpha   90.00
_cell.angle_beta   90.00
_cell.angle_gamma   90.00
#
_symmetry.space_group_name_H-M   'P 1'
#
loop_
_entity.id
_entity.type
_entity.pdbx_description
1 polymer ?
#
loop_
_entity_poly.entity_id
_entity_poly.type
_entity_poly.pdbx_seq_one_letter_code
_entity_poly.pdbx_strand_id
1 'polypeptide(L)'
;MVDPADLRNEALKREWTDQFVEVNPERPELRRFAGIVGRVVTVNQNNKALVDFQDGAWYDIAASEEYLRKLDPAVAKAKYKNVNSAQPIPEKQG
;
A
#
# COMPACT_ATOMS: atom_id res chain seq x y z
N MET A 1 -26.30 13.59 -5.17
CA MET A 1 -26.20 12.19 -5.65
C MET A 1 -24.78 11.76 -5.37
N VAL A 2 -24.57 10.71 -4.58
CA VAL A 2 -23.24 10.13 -4.41
C VAL A 2 -23.10 9.09 -5.51
N ASP A 3 -22.11 9.24 -6.39
CA ASP A 3 -21.86 8.29 -7.45
C ASP A 3 -21.53 6.91 -6.86
N PRO A 4 -22.09 5.81 -7.38
CA PRO A 4 -21.82 4.47 -6.85
C PRO A 4 -20.33 4.07 -6.95
N ALA A 5 -19.57 4.72 -7.84
CA ALA A 5 -18.13 4.58 -7.93
C ALA A 5 -17.39 5.18 -6.72
N ASP A 6 -17.92 6.25 -6.13
CA ASP A 6 -17.32 6.93 -4.97
C ASP A 6 -17.47 6.06 -3.70
N LEU A 7 -18.63 5.44 -3.52
CA LEU A 7 -18.87 4.48 -2.42
C LEU A 7 -17.92 3.28 -2.47
N ARG A 8 -17.67 2.77 -3.68
CA ARG A 8 -16.68 1.70 -3.90
C ARG A 8 -15.28 2.18 -3.52
N ASN A 9 -14.94 3.42 -3.89
CA ASN A 9 -13.64 4.00 -3.60
C ASN A 9 -13.40 4.19 -2.10
N GLU A 10 -14.38 4.70 -1.36
CA GLU A 10 -14.30 4.85 0.09
C GLU A 10 -14.13 3.51 0.82
N ALA A 11 -14.87 2.48 0.38
CA ALA A 11 -14.71 1.13 0.92
C ALA A 11 -13.29 0.59 0.67
N LEU A 12 -12.78 0.73 -0.56
CA LEU A 12 -11.41 0.33 -0.89
C LEU A 12 -10.36 1.13 -0.12
N LYS A 13 -10.54 2.45 0.03
CA LYS A 13 -9.68 3.27 0.88
C LYS A 13 -9.61 2.70 2.28
N ARG A 14 -10.75 2.47 2.94
CA ARG A 14 -10.77 1.95 4.32
C ARG A 14 -10.18 0.55 4.44
N GLU A 15 -10.41 -0.30 3.44
CA GLU A 15 -9.93 -1.68 3.48
C GLU A 15 -8.44 -1.81 3.17
N TRP A 16 -7.91 -0.99 2.26
CA TRP A 16 -6.53 -1.10 1.79
C TRP A 16 -5.59 -0.11 2.46
N THR A 17 -6.05 1.04 2.94
CA THR A 17 -5.18 2.00 3.64
C THR A 17 -4.56 1.34 4.88
N ASP A 18 -3.28 1.66 5.13
CA ASP A 18 -2.49 1.09 6.22
C ASP A 18 -2.28 -0.43 6.16
N GLN A 19 -2.70 -1.09 5.08
CA GLN A 19 -2.41 -2.51 4.87
C GLN A 19 -1.01 -2.71 4.31
N PHE A 20 -0.40 -3.82 4.70
CA PHE A 20 0.82 -4.29 4.09
C PHE A 20 0.50 -5.25 2.95
N VAL A 21 1.15 -5.05 1.83
CA VAL A 21 0.92 -5.81 0.61
C VAL A 21 2.25 -6.20 -0.01
N GLU A 22 2.30 -7.37 -0.63
CA GLU A 22 3.34 -7.72 -1.58
C GLU A 22 2.78 -7.66 -3.00
N VAL A 23 3.65 -7.43 -3.96
CA VAL A 23 3.24 -7.52 -5.36
C VAL A 23 3.07 -8.96 -5.81
N ASN A 24 2.20 -9.17 -6.79
CA ASN A 24 2.11 -10.46 -7.46
C ASN A 24 3.28 -10.63 -8.48
N PRO A 25 4.18 -11.62 -8.30
CA PRO A 25 5.28 -11.91 -9.24
C PRO A 25 4.82 -12.40 -10.62
N GLU A 26 3.55 -12.80 -10.76
CA GLU A 26 2.96 -13.19 -12.04
C GLU A 26 2.91 -12.02 -13.04
N ARG A 27 2.97 -10.77 -12.56
CA ARG A 27 3.01 -9.58 -13.40
C ARG A 27 4.47 -9.17 -13.68
N PRO A 28 4.92 -9.19 -14.95
CA PRO A 28 6.31 -8.86 -15.28
C PRO A 28 6.71 -7.44 -14.86
N GLU A 29 5.78 -6.49 -14.88
CA GLU A 29 5.99 -5.09 -14.44
C GLU A 29 6.23 -4.97 -12.93
N LEU A 30 5.61 -5.86 -12.15
CA LEU A 30 5.74 -5.87 -10.69
C LEU A 30 6.83 -6.83 -10.20
N ARG A 31 7.33 -7.72 -11.06
CA ARG A 31 8.34 -8.70 -10.71
C ARG A 31 9.62 -8.09 -10.12
N ARG A 32 9.94 -6.84 -10.43
CA ARG A 32 11.03 -6.08 -9.80
C ARG A 32 10.84 -5.83 -8.30
N PHE A 33 9.58 -5.78 -7.85
CA PHE A 33 9.20 -5.64 -6.45
C PHE A 33 8.84 -6.98 -5.81
N ALA A 34 8.95 -8.10 -6.54
CA ALA A 34 8.61 -9.41 -6.01
C ALA A 34 9.50 -9.75 -4.80
N GLY A 35 8.87 -10.08 -3.68
CA GLY A 35 9.55 -10.32 -2.41
C GLY A 35 9.82 -9.05 -1.58
N ILE A 36 9.51 -7.86 -2.10
CA ILE A 36 9.50 -6.60 -1.33
C ILE A 36 8.10 -6.40 -0.75
N VAL A 37 8.06 -6.15 0.56
CA VAL A 37 6.81 -5.78 1.24
C VAL A 37 6.63 -4.28 1.07
N GLY A 38 5.49 -3.89 0.50
CA GLY A 38 5.04 -2.51 0.42
C GLY A 38 3.96 -2.21 1.44
N ARG A 39 3.79 -0.92 1.77
CA ARG A 39 2.67 -0.42 2.58
C ARG A 39 1.77 0.43 1.72
N VAL A 40 0.47 0.17 1.80
CA VAL A 40 -0.53 1.03 1.16
C VAL A 40 -0.67 2.32 1.97
N VAL A 41 -0.31 3.43 1.34
CA VAL A 41 -0.43 4.76 1.92
C VAL A 41 -1.87 5.25 1.82
N THR A 42 -2.49 5.09 0.65
CA THR A 42 -3.88 5.49 0.40
C THR A 42 -4.40 4.86 -0.90
N VAL A 43 -5.69 5.00 -1.20
CA VAL A 43 -6.28 4.64 -2.50
C VAL A 43 -6.75 5.91 -3.19
N ASN A 44 -6.40 6.15 -4.46
CA ASN A 44 -6.85 7.32 -5.21
C ASN A 44 -8.29 7.15 -5.73
N GLN A 45 -8.91 8.22 -6.26
CA GLN A 45 -10.27 8.15 -6.84
C GLN A 45 -10.38 7.25 -8.09
N ASN A 46 -9.25 6.81 -8.67
CA ASN A 46 -9.22 5.83 -9.75
C ASN A 46 -9.19 4.37 -9.24
N ASN A 47 -9.44 4.13 -7.96
CA ASN A 47 -9.39 2.81 -7.31
C ASN A 47 -8.00 2.15 -7.35
N LYS A 48 -6.94 2.96 -7.39
CA LYS A 48 -5.56 2.49 -7.31
C LYS A 48 -4.98 2.76 -5.93
N ALA A 49 -4.41 1.72 -5.32
CA ALA A 49 -3.64 1.81 -4.09
C ALA A 49 -2.27 2.43 -4.40
N LEU A 50 -1.93 3.50 -3.69
CA LEU A 50 -0.58 4.02 -3.60
C LEU A 50 0.20 3.13 -2.64
N VAL A 51 1.17 2.39 -3.18
CA VAL A 51 2.03 1.50 -2.40
C VAL A 51 3.42 2.11 -2.31
N ASP A 52 3.93 2.21 -1.09
CA ASP A 52 5.30 2.55 -0.78
C ASP A 52 6.11 1.27 -0.56
N PHE A 53 7.11 1.03 -1.41
CA PHE A 53 8.03 -0.11 -1.28
C PHE A 53 9.33 0.26 -0.56
N GLN A 54 9.35 1.38 0.15
CA GLN A 54 10.55 1.88 0.82
C GLN A 54 11.72 2.26 -0.11
N ASP A 55 11.43 2.44 -1.39
CA ASP A 55 12.40 2.86 -2.41
C ASP A 55 12.48 4.39 -2.55
N GLY A 56 11.68 5.13 -1.77
CA GLY A 56 11.56 6.60 -1.85
C GLY A 56 10.58 7.08 -2.93
N ALA A 57 9.84 6.17 -3.56
CA ALA A 57 8.82 6.46 -4.55
C ALA A 57 7.49 5.75 -4.22
N TRP A 58 6.38 6.36 -4.63
CA TRP A 58 5.04 5.79 -4.53
C TRP A 58 4.58 5.27 -5.88
N TYR A 59 3.96 4.10 -5.87
CA TYR A 59 3.48 3.46 -7.09
C TYR A 59 1.96 3.28 -7.02
N ASP A 60 1.26 3.71 -8.07
CA ASP A 60 -0.18 3.45 -8.21
C ASP A 60 -0.41 2.04 -8.75
N ILE A 61 -0.84 1.13 -7.88
CA ILE A 61 -1.16 -0.24 -8.25
C ILE A 61 -2.67 -0.42 -8.11
N ALA A 62 -3.30 -1.19 -9.01
CA ALA A 62 -4.73 -1.50 -8.88
C ALA A 62 -4.99 -2.13 -7.50
N ALA A 63 -5.94 -1.58 -6.73
CA ALA A 63 -6.32 -2.10 -5.42
C ALA A 63 -7.13 -3.39 -5.59
N SER A 64 -6.44 -4.45 -6.01
CA SER A 64 -7.02 -5.72 -6.42
C SER A 64 -6.06 -6.85 -6.07
N GLU A 65 -6.63 -7.97 -5.63
CA GLU A 65 -5.89 -9.14 -5.16
C GLU A 65 -5.04 -9.80 -6.27
N GLU A 66 -5.36 -9.51 -7.54
CA GLU A 66 -4.58 -9.95 -8.70
C GLU A 66 -3.19 -9.30 -8.79
N TYR A 67 -3.05 -8.07 -8.30
CA TYR A 67 -1.82 -7.28 -8.38
C TYR A 67 -1.13 -7.16 -7.03
N LEU A 68 -1.92 -7.07 -5.96
CA LEU A 68 -1.46 -6.88 -4.59
C LEU A 68 -1.98 -8.01 -3.72
N ARG A 69 -1.07 -8.72 -3.06
CA ARG A 69 -1.42 -9.73 -2.08
C ARG A 69 -1.31 -9.13 -0.69
N LYS A 70 -2.44 -9.08 0.03
CA LYS A 70 -2.46 -8.64 1.43
C LYS A 70 -1.62 -9.59 2.26
N LEU A 71 -0.65 -9.03 2.98
CA LEU A 71 0.21 -9.75 3.89
C LEU A 71 -0.24 -9.51 5.32
N ASP A 72 -0.02 -10.51 6.17
CA ASP A 72 -0.27 -10.38 7.59
C ASP A 72 0.63 -9.27 8.16
N PRO A 73 0.09 -8.27 8.89
CA PRO A 73 0.87 -7.15 9.38
C PRO A 73 2.03 -7.58 10.28
N ALA A 74 1.92 -8.72 10.96
CA ALA A 74 3.02 -9.29 11.76
C ALA A 74 4.19 -9.75 10.88
N VAL A 75 3.90 -10.47 9.80
CA VAL A 75 4.90 -10.96 8.83
C VAL A 75 5.48 -9.80 8.03
N ALA A 76 4.61 -8.90 7.61
CA ALA A 76 4.99 -7.71 6.87
C ALA A 76 5.91 -6.82 7.70
N LYS A 77 5.61 -6.50 8.95
CA LYS A 77 6.50 -5.70 9.81
C LYS A 77 7.86 -6.35 10.04
N ALA A 78 7.96 -7.67 10.04
CA ALA A 78 9.24 -8.36 10.16
C ALA A 78 10.10 -8.21 8.89
N LYS A 79 9.49 -8.16 7.70
CA LYS A 79 10.18 -8.02 6.41
C LYS A 79 10.30 -6.57 5.93
N TYR A 80 9.37 -5.71 6.33
CA TYR A 80 9.35 -4.28 6.10
C TYR A 80 10.43 -3.66 6.99
N LYS A 81 11.66 -3.80 6.52
CA LYS A 81 12.85 -3.33 7.22
C LYS A 81 12.79 -1.81 7.28
N ASN A 82 12.44 -1.28 8.45
CA ASN A 82 12.31 0.14 8.79
C ASN A 82 13.45 0.98 8.19
N VAL A 83 13.30 1.37 6.93
CA VAL A 83 14.05 2.49 6.37
C VAL A 83 13.12 3.69 6.56
N ASN A 84 13.34 4.35 7.69
CA ASN A 84 12.72 5.60 8.10
C ASN A 84 12.37 6.52 6.91
N SER A 85 11.09 6.59 6.57
CA SER A 85 10.51 7.78 5.89
C SER A 85 9.19 8.22 6.53
N ALA A 86 8.62 7.41 7.42
CA ALA A 86 7.56 7.81 8.33
C ALA A 86 8.04 7.62 9.77
N GLN A 87 8.99 8.46 10.21
CA GLN A 87 9.08 8.71 11.65
C GLN A 87 7.71 9.26 12.07
N PRO A 88 7.07 8.76 13.15
CA PRO A 88 6.12 9.61 13.84
C PRO A 88 6.89 10.90 14.17
N ILE A 89 6.37 12.02 13.69
CA ILE A 89 6.79 13.36 14.08
C ILE A 89 7.19 13.30 15.56
N PRO A 90 8.48 13.50 15.92
CA PRO A 90 8.87 13.46 17.32
C PRO A 90 7.95 14.41 18.08
N GLU A 91 7.34 13.90 19.16
CA GLU A 91 6.51 14.69 20.06
C GLU A 91 7.23 16.01 20.35
N LYS A 92 6.49 17.09 20.10
CA LYS A 92 6.90 18.47 20.34
C LYS A 92 7.71 18.56 21.64
N GLN A 93 8.94 19.04 21.49
CA GLN A 93 9.76 19.59 22.56
C GLN A 93 8.92 20.59 23.38
N GLY A 94 8.84 20.37 24.69
CA GLY A 94 8.15 21.24 25.65
C GLY A 94 8.47 20.84 27.08
#